data_AF-A0A1G1G5I4-F1
#
_entry.id   AF-A0A1G1G5I4-F1
#
_cell.length_a   1.000
_cell.length_b   1.000
_cell.length_c   1.000
_cell.angle_alpha   90.00
_cell.angle_beta   90.00
_cell.angle_gamma   90.00
#
_symmetry.space_group_name_H-M   'P 1'
#
loop_
_entity.id
_entity.type
_entity.pdbx_description
1 polymer ?
#
loop_
_entity_poly.entity_id
_entity_poly.type
_entity_poly.pdbx_seq_one_letter_code
_entity_poly.pdbx_strand_id
1 'polypeptide(L)'
;MKRIICTAILCLSLLVFLSGYALALPSAPPPPGKYWVEIGGEWILVVAPPGDGPYIWRNGKWLIDPANPPHGSEWIPGHWSANGWVSGHWKVVPSPGEGTNWVPGHWRGNRWIPGHWAGSPTPGKHWVPGHRGQGGRWIPGHWVK
;
A
#
# COMPACT_ATOMS: atom_id res chain seq x y z
N MET A 1 17.53 0.79 -50.06
CA MET A 1 18.24 0.09 -48.96
C MET A 1 18.61 0.98 -47.77
N LYS A 2 19.21 2.17 -47.96
CA LYS A 2 19.61 3.08 -46.85
C LYS A 2 18.46 3.52 -45.90
N ARG A 3 17.25 3.75 -46.43
CA ARG A 3 16.11 4.21 -45.62
C ARG A 3 15.58 3.15 -44.63
N ILE A 4 15.60 1.87 -45.01
CA ILE A 4 15.08 0.76 -44.18
C ILE A 4 16.01 0.48 -42.99
N ILE A 5 17.32 0.67 -43.19
CA ILE A 5 18.33 0.50 -42.14
C ILE A 5 18.19 1.59 -41.06
N CYS A 6 17.93 2.86 -41.46
CA CYS A 6 17.67 3.93 -40.50
C CYS A 6 16.40 3.68 -39.67
N THR A 7 15.30 3.21 -40.28
CA THR A 7 14.06 2.92 -39.53
C THR A 7 14.24 1.76 -38.57
N ALA A 8 14.97 0.71 -38.96
CA ALA A 8 15.26 -0.43 -38.10
C ALA A 8 16.14 -0.02 -36.88
N ILE A 9 17.14 0.84 -37.09
CA ILE A 9 17.98 1.37 -36.00
C ILE A 9 17.18 2.30 -35.08
N LEU A 10 16.27 3.12 -35.63
CA LEU A 10 15.39 4.01 -34.84
C LEU A 10 14.40 3.20 -33.99
N CYS A 11 13.81 2.13 -34.53
CA CYS A 11 12.92 1.24 -33.78
C CYS A 11 13.67 0.43 -32.70
N LEU A 12 14.89 -0.03 -33.00
CA LEU A 12 15.72 -0.77 -32.04
C LEU A 12 16.18 0.14 -30.89
N SER A 13 16.51 1.40 -31.17
CA SER A 13 16.82 2.39 -30.14
C SER A 13 15.58 2.81 -29.35
N LEU A 14 14.41 2.97 -29.97
CA LEU A 14 13.15 3.22 -29.26
C LEU A 14 12.78 2.06 -28.31
N LEU A 15 13.01 0.80 -28.72
CA LEU A 15 12.80 -0.38 -27.88
C LEU A 15 13.80 -0.47 -26.70
N VAL A 16 15.06 -0.10 -26.91
CA VAL A 16 16.05 -0.01 -25.82
C VAL A 16 15.72 1.13 -24.84
N PHE A 17 15.29 2.29 -25.34
CA PHE A 17 14.82 3.41 -24.52
C PHE A 17 13.52 3.08 -23.75
N LEU A 18 12.63 2.26 -24.31
CA LEU A 18 11.42 1.77 -23.62
C LEU A 18 11.75 0.67 -22.60
N SER A 19 12.83 -0.08 -22.78
CA SER A 19 13.24 -1.16 -21.85
C SER A 19 13.89 -0.65 -20.56
N GLY A 20 14.43 0.58 -20.56
CA GLY A 20 15.05 1.19 -19.39
C GLY A 20 14.06 1.66 -18.30
N TYR A 21 12.76 1.68 -18.60
CA TYR A 21 11.69 2.06 -17.67
C TYR A 21 11.00 0.86 -17.03
N ALA A 22 11.66 -0.30 -16.96
CA ALA A 22 11.29 -1.27 -15.94
C ALA A 22 11.59 -0.62 -14.58
N LEU A 23 10.59 0.07 -14.02
CA LEU A 23 10.63 0.71 -12.69
C LEU A 23 11.04 -0.36 -11.68
N ALA A 24 12.34 -0.41 -11.38
CA ALA A 24 12.88 -1.44 -10.52
C ALA A 24 12.31 -1.22 -9.12
N LEU A 25 11.48 -2.15 -8.65
CA LEU A 25 11.02 -2.16 -7.27
C LEU A 25 12.25 -2.19 -6.35
N PRO A 26 12.13 -1.63 -5.13
CA PRO A 26 13.20 -1.76 -4.15
C PRO A 26 13.59 -3.23 -3.97
N SER A 27 14.90 -3.50 -3.89
CA SER A 27 15.44 -4.87 -3.83
C SER A 27 15.48 -5.46 -2.41
N ALA A 28 15.25 -4.62 -1.39
CA ALA A 28 15.30 -5.02 0.02
C ALA A 28 14.25 -4.29 0.86
N PRO A 29 13.81 -4.88 2.00
CA PRO A 29 12.95 -4.18 2.95
C PRO A 29 13.60 -2.88 3.42
N PRO A 30 12.80 -1.83 3.70
CA PRO A 30 13.37 -0.61 4.25
C PRO A 30 13.96 -0.90 5.64
N PRO A 31 15.08 -0.25 6.01
CA PRO A 31 15.61 -0.33 7.37
C PRO A 31 14.57 0.07 8.43
N PRO A 32 14.77 -0.29 9.71
CA PRO A 32 13.90 0.15 10.80
C PRO A 32 13.71 1.68 10.80
N GLY A 33 12.45 2.12 10.94
CA GLY A 33 12.09 3.55 10.92
C GLY A 33 12.17 4.22 9.54
N LYS A 34 12.45 3.47 8.47
CA LYS A 34 12.44 3.95 7.08
C LYS A 34 11.26 3.40 6.30
N TYR A 35 11.00 4.04 5.17
CA TYR A 35 9.91 3.72 4.27
C TYR A 35 10.30 4.02 2.83
N TRP A 36 9.93 3.14 1.91
CA TRP A 36 10.16 3.37 0.48
C TRP A 36 9.04 4.24 -0.09
N VAL A 37 9.43 5.27 -0.82
CA VAL A 37 8.51 6.16 -1.55
C VAL A 37 9.00 6.30 -2.97
N GLU A 38 8.06 6.22 -3.91
CA GLU A 38 8.31 6.45 -5.32
C GLU A 38 8.14 7.95 -5.65
N ILE A 39 9.15 8.55 -6.27
CA ILE A 39 9.15 9.93 -6.75
C ILE A 39 9.70 9.93 -8.17
N GLY A 40 8.86 10.29 -9.15
CA GLY A 40 9.30 10.40 -10.55
C GLY A 40 9.82 9.08 -11.15
N GLY A 41 9.35 7.93 -10.64
CA GLY A 41 9.81 6.61 -11.05
C GLY A 41 11.05 6.10 -10.30
N GLU A 42 11.61 6.88 -9.38
CA GLU A 42 12.71 6.45 -8.52
C GLU A 42 12.20 6.14 -7.11
N TRP A 43 12.73 5.07 -6.51
CA TRP A 43 12.43 4.70 -5.13
C TRP A 43 13.47 5.27 -4.17
N ILE A 44 13.01 6.07 -3.20
CA ILE A 44 13.87 6.66 -2.17
C ILE A 44 13.46 6.22 -0.76
N LEU A 45 14.42 6.22 0.16
CA LEU A 45 14.17 5.97 1.58
C LEU A 45 13.86 7.29 2.30
N VAL A 46 12.69 7.35 2.92
CA VAL A 46 12.29 8.45 3.79
C VAL A 46 12.07 7.95 5.22
N VAL A 47 11.96 8.86 6.18
CA VAL A 47 11.53 8.51 7.54
C VAL A 47 10.10 7.99 7.49
N ALA A 48 9.80 6.94 8.25
CA ALA A 48 8.47 6.34 8.31
C ALA A 48 7.38 7.37 8.70
N PRO A 49 6.13 7.19 8.23
CA PRO A 49 5.03 8.03 8.65
C PRO A 49 4.83 7.97 10.18
N PRO A 50 4.20 9.00 10.77
CA PRO A 50 4.03 9.07 12.22
C PRO A 50 3.06 8.02 12.79
N GLY A 51 2.45 7.17 11.96
CA GLY A 51 1.65 6.03 12.40
C GLY A 51 1.12 5.19 11.24
N ASP A 52 0.22 4.26 11.55
CA ASP A 52 -0.41 3.33 10.59
C ASP A 52 -1.60 3.95 9.82
N GLY A 53 -1.83 5.26 10.00
CA GLY A 53 -2.88 5.98 9.31
C GLY A 53 -2.71 6.00 7.80
N PRO A 54 -3.70 6.52 7.06
CA PRO A 54 -3.66 6.59 5.62
C PRO A 54 -2.68 7.64 5.15
N TYR A 55 -1.38 7.44 5.39
CA TYR A 55 -0.35 8.41 5.07
C TYR A 55 0.11 8.25 3.64
N ILE A 56 0.02 9.33 2.88
CA ILE A 56 0.55 9.47 1.54
C ILE A 56 1.72 10.46 1.55
N TRP A 57 2.76 10.16 0.78
CA TRP A 57 3.89 11.06 0.63
C TRP A 57 3.59 12.07 -0.47
N ARG A 58 3.62 13.36 -0.16
CA ARG A 58 3.47 14.45 -1.15
C ARG A 58 4.34 15.63 -0.77
N ASN A 59 5.04 16.21 -1.74
CA ASN A 59 5.83 17.43 -1.57
C ASN A 59 6.80 17.36 -0.36
N GLY A 60 7.48 16.23 -0.19
CA GLY A 60 8.48 16.06 0.85
C GLY A 60 7.94 15.81 2.26
N LYS A 61 6.64 15.54 2.41
CA LYS A 61 6.01 15.29 3.72
C LYS A 61 4.95 14.19 3.68
N TRP A 62 4.72 13.58 4.84
CA TRP A 62 3.59 12.71 5.08
C TRP A 62 2.32 13.55 5.27
N LEU A 63 1.30 13.26 4.48
CA LEU A 63 -0.04 13.81 4.63
C LEU A 63 -1.02 12.67 4.90
N ILE A 64 -2.04 12.94 5.69
CA ILE A 64 -3.20 12.05 5.78
C ILE A 64 -3.89 12.10 4.40
N ASP A 65 -4.22 10.94 3.87
CA ASP A 65 -4.99 10.79 2.64
C ASP A 65 -6.31 11.54 2.82
N PRO A 66 -6.53 12.61 2.05
CA PRO A 66 -7.73 13.42 2.19
C PRO A 66 -8.97 12.70 1.63
N ALA A 67 -8.81 11.57 0.93
CA ALA A 67 -9.92 10.79 0.44
C ALA A 67 -10.74 10.23 1.62
N ASN A 68 -12.07 10.36 1.54
CA ASN A 68 -12.95 9.58 2.40
C ASN A 68 -12.59 8.09 2.22
N PRO A 69 -12.41 7.33 3.31
CA PRO A 69 -12.16 5.90 3.21
C PRO A 69 -13.24 5.27 2.34
N PRO A 70 -12.89 4.54 1.26
CA PRO A 70 -13.89 3.85 0.48
C PRO A 70 -14.72 2.94 1.39
N HIS A 71 -16.03 2.90 1.16
CA HIS A 71 -16.91 2.04 1.95
C HIS A 71 -16.45 0.58 1.85
N GLY A 72 -16.40 -0.13 2.97
CA GLY A 72 -15.92 -1.50 2.98
C GLY A 72 -14.42 -1.64 2.71
N SER A 73 -13.59 -0.61 2.95
CA SER A 73 -12.14 -0.68 2.71
C SER A 73 -11.29 -0.24 3.90
N GLU A 74 -10.22 -0.98 4.19
CA GLU A 74 -9.23 -0.62 5.21
C GLU A 74 -7.99 0.01 4.56
N TRP A 75 -7.32 0.91 5.27
CA TRP A 75 -5.99 1.36 4.86
C TRP A 75 -4.96 0.33 5.28
N ILE A 76 -4.13 -0.08 4.33
CA ILE A 76 -2.97 -0.93 4.55
C ILE A 76 -1.73 -0.04 4.48
N PRO A 77 -0.98 0.12 5.59
CA PRO A 77 0.34 0.73 5.54
C PRO A 77 1.26 -0.02 4.59
N GLY A 78 2.19 0.70 4.00
CA GLY A 78 3.19 0.10 3.13
C GLY A 78 4.06 -0.87 3.89
N HIS A 79 4.34 -1.99 3.23
CA HIS A 79 4.96 -3.14 3.85
C HIS A 79 5.81 -3.90 2.84
N TRP A 80 6.74 -4.68 3.38
CA TRP A 80 7.51 -5.61 2.58
C TRP A 80 6.74 -6.91 2.40
N SER A 81 6.67 -7.40 1.17
CA SER A 81 6.02 -8.66 0.79
C SER A 81 7.02 -9.62 0.12
N ALA A 82 6.59 -10.83 -0.19
CA ALA A 82 7.41 -11.78 -0.95
C ALA A 82 7.77 -11.27 -2.36
N ASN A 83 6.97 -10.34 -2.89
CA ASN A 83 7.16 -9.75 -4.23
C ASN A 83 7.82 -8.36 -4.17
N GLY A 84 8.37 -7.98 -3.01
CA GLY A 84 8.99 -6.67 -2.79
C GLY A 84 8.07 -5.69 -2.07
N TRP A 85 8.44 -4.41 -2.16
CA TRP A 85 7.76 -3.33 -1.46
C TRP A 85 6.36 -3.06 -2.02
N VAL A 86 5.39 -2.93 -1.11
CA VAL A 86 4.02 -2.54 -1.42
C VAL A 86 3.77 -1.19 -0.76
N SER A 87 3.47 -0.17 -1.56
CA SER A 87 3.08 1.15 -1.06
C SER A 87 1.75 1.08 -0.29
N GLY A 88 1.55 2.04 0.61
CA GLY A 88 0.29 2.13 1.36
C GLY A 88 -0.90 2.34 0.42
N HIS A 89 -1.99 1.62 0.66
CA HIS A 89 -3.16 1.62 -0.22
C HIS A 89 -4.44 1.24 0.53
N TRP A 90 -5.58 1.62 -0.04
CA TRP A 90 -6.89 1.12 0.39
C TRP A 90 -7.10 -0.30 -0.15
N LYS A 91 -7.56 -1.20 0.72
CA LYS A 91 -7.95 -2.55 0.34
C LYS A 91 -9.39 -2.82 0.74
N VAL A 92 -10.17 -3.36 -0.20
CA VAL A 92 -11.54 -3.81 0.06
C VAL A 92 -11.52 -4.97 1.06
N VAL A 93 -12.34 -4.85 2.10
CA VAL A 93 -12.59 -5.86 3.13
C VAL A 93 -13.94 -6.51 2.82
N PRO A 94 -13.97 -7.80 2.44
CA PRO A 94 -15.22 -8.50 2.18
C PRO A 94 -16.16 -8.46 3.40
N SER A 95 -17.47 -8.29 3.15
CA SER A 95 -18.46 -8.41 4.23
C SER A 95 -18.46 -9.83 4.78
N PRO A 96 -18.49 -10.01 6.11
CA PRO A 96 -18.53 -11.34 6.74
C PRO A 96 -19.93 -11.98 6.70
N GLY A 97 -20.95 -11.30 6.18
CA GLY A 97 -22.32 -11.82 6.05
C GLY A 97 -23.40 -10.78 6.37
N GLU A 98 -24.66 -11.22 6.25
CA GLU A 98 -25.84 -10.41 6.58
C GLU A 98 -25.81 -9.91 8.03
N GLY A 99 -26.38 -8.72 8.27
CA GLY A 99 -26.42 -8.11 9.60
C GLY A 99 -25.14 -7.41 10.04
N THR A 100 -24.16 -7.23 9.14
CA THR A 100 -22.95 -6.44 9.42
C THR A 100 -23.03 -5.03 8.84
N ASN A 101 -22.58 -4.06 9.62
CA ASN A 101 -22.52 -2.66 9.28
C ASN A 101 -21.05 -2.24 9.14
N TRP A 102 -20.72 -1.51 8.09
CA TRP A 102 -19.36 -1.00 7.94
C TRP A 102 -19.11 0.15 8.90
N VAL A 103 -18.01 0.09 9.64
CA VAL A 103 -17.46 1.21 10.41
C VAL A 103 -16.32 1.79 9.60
N PRO A 104 -16.45 3.04 9.09
CA PRO A 104 -15.34 3.71 8.41
C PRO A 104 -14.11 3.81 9.30
N GLY A 105 -12.94 3.74 8.68
CA GLY A 105 -11.69 4.02 9.37
C GLY A 105 -11.71 5.43 9.93
N HIS A 106 -11.22 5.60 11.15
CA HIS A 106 -11.27 6.87 11.86
C HIS A 106 -10.10 7.03 12.82
N TRP A 107 -9.81 8.27 13.18
CA TRP A 107 -8.82 8.58 14.21
C TRP A 107 -9.45 8.51 15.60
N ARG A 108 -8.78 7.82 16.52
CA ARG A 108 -9.06 7.87 17.96
C ARG A 108 -7.83 8.45 18.67
N GLY A 109 -7.88 9.76 18.93
CA GLY A 109 -6.67 10.51 19.32
C GLY A 109 -5.62 10.43 18.21
N ASN A 110 -4.39 10.05 18.55
CA ASN A 110 -3.28 9.94 17.59
C ASN A 110 -3.16 8.55 16.94
N ARG A 111 -4.14 7.67 17.15
CA ARG A 111 -4.15 6.31 16.60
C ARG A 111 -5.19 6.20 15.50
N TRP A 112 -4.77 5.73 14.33
CA TRP A 112 -5.70 5.33 13.28
C TRP A 112 -6.35 4.00 13.64
N ILE A 113 -7.67 3.95 13.56
CA ILE A 113 -8.46 2.73 13.63
C ILE A 113 -8.85 2.39 12.19
N PRO A 114 -8.35 1.27 11.63
CA PRO A 114 -8.76 0.83 10.32
C PRO A 114 -10.28 0.61 10.25
N GLY A 115 -10.84 0.87 9.08
CA GLY A 115 -12.23 0.54 8.82
C GLY A 115 -12.45 -0.96 8.99
N HIS A 116 -13.60 -1.33 9.54
CA HIS A 116 -13.92 -2.72 9.81
C HIS A 116 -15.43 -2.92 9.80
N TRP A 117 -15.87 -4.14 9.53
CA TRP A 117 -17.27 -4.50 9.73
C TRP A 117 -17.55 -4.59 11.24
N ALA A 118 -18.64 -4.01 11.71
CA ALA A 118 -19.18 -4.15 13.05
C ALA A 118 -20.60 -4.74 12.98
N GLY A 119 -21.09 -5.31 14.08
CA GLY A 119 -22.31 -6.12 14.05
C GLY A 119 -21.98 -7.61 13.93
N SER A 120 -22.78 -8.43 14.59
CA SER A 120 -22.37 -9.72 15.16
C SER A 120 -21.56 -10.60 14.19
N PRO A 121 -20.28 -10.80 14.49
CA PRO A 121 -19.62 -12.05 14.15
C PRO A 121 -20.42 -13.19 14.76
N THR A 122 -20.30 -14.39 14.20
CA THR A 122 -20.74 -15.63 14.87
C THR A 122 -20.29 -15.58 16.35
N PRO A 123 -21.16 -15.91 17.34
CA PRO A 123 -20.79 -15.88 18.76
C PRO A 123 -19.41 -16.50 18.99
N GLY A 124 -18.52 -15.75 19.65
CA GLY A 124 -17.15 -16.15 19.94
C GLY A 124 -16.06 -15.44 19.13
N LYS A 125 -16.35 -14.81 17.99
CA LYS A 125 -15.30 -14.13 17.21
C LYS A 125 -15.02 -12.69 17.64
N HIS A 126 -13.76 -12.26 17.57
CA HIS A 126 -13.35 -10.87 17.80
C HIS A 126 -12.48 -10.31 16.67
N TRP A 127 -12.55 -8.99 16.45
CA TRP A 127 -11.80 -8.31 15.39
C TRP A 127 -10.39 -8.01 15.86
N VAL A 128 -9.40 -8.48 15.10
CA VAL A 128 -8.00 -8.16 15.30
C VAL A 128 -7.63 -7.07 14.29
N PRO A 129 -7.22 -5.87 14.74
CA PRO A 129 -6.71 -4.84 13.84
C PRO A 129 -5.53 -5.35 13.01
N GLY A 130 -5.39 -4.81 11.80
CA GLY A 130 -4.22 -5.09 10.98
C GLY A 130 -2.94 -4.74 11.74
N HIS A 131 -1.91 -5.59 11.62
CA HIS A 131 -0.67 -5.48 12.37
C HIS A 131 0.51 -6.04 11.58
N ARG A 132 1.73 -5.72 12.02
CA ARG A 132 2.94 -6.31 11.43
C ARG A 132 3.22 -7.68 12.04
N GLY A 133 3.28 -8.70 11.19
CA GLY A 133 3.74 -10.03 11.57
C GLY A 133 5.27 -10.14 11.61
N GLN A 134 5.75 -11.34 11.91
CA GLN A 134 7.19 -11.65 11.87
C GLN A 134 7.77 -11.33 10.47
N GLY A 135 8.94 -10.71 10.43
CA GLY A 135 9.58 -10.28 9.18
C GLY A 135 9.03 -8.98 8.59
N GLY A 136 8.17 -8.24 9.30
CA GLY A 136 7.69 -6.92 8.88
C GLY A 136 6.58 -6.94 7.83
N ARG A 137 6.05 -8.12 7.51
CA ARG A 137 4.88 -8.30 6.63
C ARG A 137 3.64 -7.71 7.30
N TRP A 138 2.85 -6.93 6.56
CA TRP A 138 1.54 -6.50 7.04
C TRP A 138 0.54 -7.66 7.00
N ILE A 139 -0.15 -7.86 8.11
CA ILE A 139 -1.30 -8.75 8.25
C ILE A 139 -2.53 -7.85 8.27
N PRO A 140 -3.41 -7.92 7.24
CA PRO A 140 -4.70 -7.24 7.23
C PRO A 140 -5.53 -7.51 8.49
N GLY A 141 -6.41 -6.57 8.82
CA GLY A 141 -7.37 -6.81 9.90
C GLY A 141 -8.24 -8.02 9.60
N HIS A 142 -8.52 -8.84 10.60
CA HIS A 142 -9.31 -10.06 10.41
C HIS A 142 -10.07 -10.47 11.66
N TRP A 143 -11.12 -11.26 11.45
CA TRP A 143 -11.85 -11.92 12.53
C TRP A 143 -11.15 -13.21 12.94
N VAL A 144 -10.95 -13.39 14.23
CA VAL A 144 -10.50 -14.66 14.83
C VAL A 144 -11.62 -15.25 15.69
N LYS A 145 -11.65 -16.58 15.81
CA LYS A 145 -12.53 -17.29 16.75
C LYS A 145 -12.03 -17.19 18.18
#